data_AF-A0A967WPY6-F1
#
_entry.id   AF-A0A967WPY6-F1
#
_cell.length_a   1.000
_cell.length_b   1.000
_cell.length_c   1.000
_cell.angle_alpha   90.00
_cell.angle_beta   90.00
_cell.angle_gamma   90.00
#
_symmetry.space_group_name_H-M   'P 1'
#
loop_
_entity.id
_entity.type
_entity.pdbx_description
1 polymer ?
#
loop_
_entity_poly.entity_id
_entity_poly.type
_entity_poly.pdbx_seq_one_letter_code
_entity_poly.pdbx_strand_id
1 'polypeptide(L)'
;SLGKRLRRWALEYAMSLYLGGVGLLTLATVLSLVGYALVAGATPEQWIAVALLSLIPATVVAVNLANWLITHVLPSSVLPKMDFSEGIPPDCHTMVVVPSLLTNTQEIEFLLQQLELHYLGNADPHLRFALLTDFADAPEEHMPEDDRLVEQARR
;
A
#
# COMPACT_ATOMS: atom_id res chain seq x y z
N SER A 1 9.14 -26.10 11.06
CA SER A 1 8.36 -26.63 9.92
C SER A 1 8.90 -26.03 8.63
N LEU A 2 9.22 -26.86 7.64
CA LEU A 2 9.68 -26.47 6.30
C LEU A 2 8.79 -25.41 5.65
N GLY A 3 7.46 -25.49 5.82
CA GLY A 3 6.52 -24.50 5.30
C GLY A 3 6.70 -23.09 5.89
N LYS A 4 7.11 -22.96 7.16
CA LYS A 4 7.41 -21.66 7.78
C LYS A 4 8.71 -21.05 7.26
N ARG A 5 9.68 -21.87 6.83
CA ARG A 5 10.95 -21.43 6.24
C ARG A 5 10.75 -21.03 4.78
N LEU A 6 10.00 -21.82 4.02
CA LEU A 6 9.62 -21.52 2.63
C LEU A 6 8.82 -20.21 2.54
N ARG A 7 7.87 -20.00 3.46
CA ARG A 7 7.08 -18.76 3.54
C ARG A 7 7.94 -17.54 3.88
N ARG A 8 8.90 -17.68 4.79
CA ARG A 8 9.81 -16.59 5.16
C ARG A 8 10.70 -16.17 3.99
N TRP A 9 11.29 -17.16 3.32
CA TRP A 9 12.08 -16.92 2.11
C TRP A 9 11.25 -16.29 0.97
N ALA A 10 10.03 -16.78 0.75
CA ALA A 10 9.12 -16.20 -0.24
C ALA A 10 8.71 -14.76 0.08
N LEU A 11 8.64 -14.38 1.36
CA LEU A 11 8.35 -13.00 1.78
C LEU A 11 9.60 -12.09 1.68
N GLU A 12 10.80 -12.62 1.96
CA GLU A 12 12.07 -11.89 1.81
C GLU A 12 12.38 -11.55 0.34
N TYR A 13 11.98 -12.42 -0.60
CA TYR A 13 12.11 -12.19 -2.06
C TYR A 13 10.77 -11.90 -2.74
N ALA A 14 9.76 -11.46 -1.98
CA ALA A 14 8.38 -11.30 -2.48
C ALA A 14 8.32 -10.46 -3.75
N MET A 15 9.07 -9.36 -3.82
CA MET A 15 9.10 -8.48 -4.98
C MET A 15 9.66 -9.20 -6.22
N SER A 16 10.78 -9.91 -6.10
CA SER A 16 11.39 -10.65 -7.21
C SER A 16 10.55 -11.84 -7.66
N LEU A 17 9.95 -12.57 -6.72
CA LEU A 17 9.03 -13.68 -7.01
C LEU A 17 7.75 -13.19 -7.70
N TYR A 18 7.19 -12.07 -7.23
CA TYR A 18 6.01 -11.47 -7.84
C TYR A 18 6.29 -10.98 -9.25
N LEU A 19 7.32 -10.15 -9.44
CA LEU A 19 7.69 -9.63 -10.76
C LEU A 19 8.09 -10.76 -11.72
N GLY A 20 8.87 -11.74 -11.24
CA GLY A 20 9.24 -12.91 -12.03
C GLY A 20 8.04 -13.77 -12.42
N GLY A 21 7.12 -14.02 -11.48
CA GLY A 21 5.89 -14.77 -11.73
C GLY A 21 4.97 -14.07 -12.74
N VAL A 22 4.73 -12.77 -12.56
CA VAL A 22 3.96 -11.97 -13.52
C VAL A 22 4.65 -11.96 -14.89
N GLY A 23 5.96 -11.74 -14.95
CA GLY A 23 6.71 -11.76 -16.20
C GLY A 23 6.61 -13.10 -16.94
N LEU A 24 6.74 -14.22 -16.21
CA LEU A 24 6.58 -15.57 -16.78
C LEU A 24 5.16 -15.83 -17.29
N LEU A 25 4.13 -15.42 -16.53
CA LEU A 25 2.74 -15.58 -16.94
C LEU A 25 2.40 -14.70 -18.16
N THR A 26 2.90 -13.46 -18.21
CA THR A 26 2.76 -12.58 -19.37
C THR A 26 3.42 -13.20 -20.59
N LEU A 27 4.66 -13.67 -20.45
CA LEU A 27 5.39 -14.31 -21.55
C LEU A 27 4.66 -15.56 -22.03
N ALA A 28 4.19 -16.42 -21.13
CA ALA A 28 3.43 -17.62 -21.49
C ALA A 28 2.14 -17.27 -22.25
N THR A 29 1.44 -16.22 -21.83
CA THR A 29 0.20 -15.76 -22.50
C THR A 29 0.49 -15.20 -23.89
N VAL A 30 1.51 -14.35 -24.03
CA VAL A 30 1.95 -13.80 -25.33
C VAL A 30 2.40 -14.92 -26.27
N LEU A 31 3.24 -15.84 -25.79
CA LEU A 31 3.71 -16.98 -26.60
C LEU A 31 2.55 -17.89 -27.03
N SER A 32 1.53 -18.07 -26.18
CA SER A 32 0.34 -18.84 -26.53
C SER A 32 -0.46 -18.17 -27.66
N LEU A 33 -0.64 -16.85 -27.59
CA LEU A 33 -1.34 -16.07 -28.63
C LEU A 33 -0.55 -16.01 -29.95
N VAL A 34 0.76 -15.81 -29.88
CA VAL A 34 1.66 -15.85 -31.04
C VAL A 34 1.68 -17.25 -31.66
N GLY A 35 1.76 -18.30 -30.85
CA GLY A 35 1.69 -19.69 -31.31
C GLY A 35 0.38 -19.99 -32.03
N TYR A 36 -0.75 -19.51 -31.51
CA TYR A 36 -2.05 -19.60 -32.18
C TYR A 36 -2.04 -18.88 -33.54
N ALA A 37 -1.48 -17.67 -33.62
CA ALA A 37 -1.37 -16.92 -34.87
C ALA A 37 -0.52 -17.68 -35.91
N LEU A 38 0.60 -18.29 -35.50
CA LEU A 38 1.46 -19.08 -36.37
C LEU A 38 0.73 -20.31 -36.94
N VAL A 39 -0.02 -21.05 -36.11
CA VAL A 39 -0.81 -22.21 -36.54
C VAL A 39 -1.95 -21.78 -37.48
N ALA A 40 -2.51 -20.59 -37.28
CA ALA A 40 -3.52 -20.00 -38.17
C ALA A 40 -2.96 -19.51 -39.52
N GLY A 41 -1.65 -19.65 -39.77
CA GLY A 41 -1.00 -19.25 -41.01
C GLY A 41 -0.70 -17.74 -41.10
N ALA A 42 -0.54 -17.06 -39.96
CA ALA A 42 -0.25 -15.64 -39.93
C ALA A 42 1.10 -15.29 -40.60
N THR A 43 1.15 -14.13 -41.25
CA THR A 43 2.37 -13.59 -41.84
C THR A 43 3.35 -13.08 -40.77
N PRO A 44 4.62 -12.84 -41.11
CA PRO A 44 5.60 -12.32 -40.16
C PRO A 44 5.17 -11.03 -39.43
N GLU A 45 4.54 -10.12 -40.18
CA GLU A 45 4.06 -8.85 -39.65
C GLU A 45 2.89 -9.05 -38.67
N GLN A 46 2.01 -10.02 -38.94
CA GLN A 46 0.83 -10.29 -38.13
C GLN A 46 1.18 -10.87 -36.77
N TRP A 47 2.13 -11.81 -36.67
CA TRP A 47 2.50 -12.35 -35.36
C TRP A 47 3.30 -11.34 -34.53
N ILE A 48 4.08 -10.45 -35.16
CA ILE A 48 4.72 -9.31 -34.48
C ILE A 48 3.66 -8.35 -33.93
N ALA A 49 2.65 -8.02 -34.74
CA ALA A 49 1.54 -7.18 -34.29
C ALA A 49 0.76 -7.82 -33.13
N VAL A 50 0.49 -9.12 -33.19
CA VAL A 50 -0.14 -9.87 -32.09
C VAL A 50 0.73 -9.83 -30.83
N ALA A 51 2.05 -10.06 -30.94
CA ALA A 51 2.96 -10.01 -29.79
C ALA A 51 2.94 -8.62 -29.11
N LEU A 52 2.99 -7.55 -29.90
CA LEU A 52 3.02 -6.18 -29.38
C LEU A 52 1.67 -5.75 -28.79
N LEU A 53 0.57 -5.97 -29.51
CA LEU A 53 -0.78 -5.58 -29.06
C LEU A 53 -1.27 -6.42 -27.88
N SER A 54 -0.85 -7.68 -27.80
CA SER A 54 -1.25 -8.56 -26.69
C SER A 54 -0.46 -8.31 -25.40
N LEU A 55 0.62 -7.54 -25.42
CA LEU A 55 1.49 -7.36 -24.25
C LEU A 55 0.75 -6.74 -23.05
N ILE A 56 -0.04 -5.69 -23.30
CA ILE A 56 -0.85 -5.02 -22.27
C ILE A 56 -1.91 -5.98 -21.71
N PRO A 57 -2.83 -6.57 -22.51
CA PRO A 57 -3.85 -7.46 -21.96
C PRO A 57 -3.26 -8.74 -21.34
N ALA A 58 -2.17 -9.29 -21.89
CA ALA A 58 -1.46 -10.43 -21.31
C ALA A 58 -0.91 -10.09 -19.91
N THR A 59 -0.36 -8.88 -19.74
CA THR A 59 0.12 -8.40 -18.44
C THR A 59 -1.03 -8.25 -17.45
N VAL A 60 -2.17 -7.72 -17.90
CA VAL A 60 -3.37 -7.61 -17.04
C VAL A 60 -3.85 -8.98 -16.58
N VAL A 61 -3.91 -9.97 -17.47
CA VAL A 61 -4.27 -11.35 -17.12
C VAL A 61 -3.26 -11.95 -16.14
N ALA A 62 -1.97 -11.79 -16.39
CA ALA A 62 -0.89 -12.28 -15.53
C ALA A 62 -0.96 -11.70 -14.12
N VAL A 63 -1.13 -10.38 -13.99
CA VAL A 63 -1.26 -9.69 -12.69
C VAL A 63 -2.50 -10.17 -11.95
N ASN A 64 -3.65 -10.27 -12.62
CA ASN A 64 -4.88 -10.74 -11.97
C ASN A 64 -4.76 -12.19 -11.49
N LEU A 65 -4.18 -13.07 -12.31
CA LEU A 65 -3.97 -14.47 -11.93
C LEU A 65 -2.96 -14.60 -10.78
N ALA A 66 -1.87 -13.83 -10.81
CA ALA A 66 -0.90 -13.79 -9.72
C ALA A 66 -1.55 -13.31 -8.41
N ASN A 67 -2.31 -12.21 -8.45
CA ASN A 67 -3.02 -11.69 -7.28
C ASN A 67 -4.06 -12.68 -6.73
N TRP A 68 -4.81 -13.33 -7.63
CA TRP A 68 -5.77 -14.37 -7.24
C TRP A 68 -5.07 -15.55 -6.56
N LEU A 69 -3.96 -16.02 -7.13
CA LEU A 69 -3.19 -17.13 -6.55
C LEU A 69 -2.60 -16.75 -5.18
N ILE A 70 -2.05 -15.54 -5.06
CA ILE A 70 -1.49 -15.02 -3.81
C ILE A 70 -2.54 -14.97 -2.72
N THR A 71 -3.74 -14.46 -3.01
CA THR A 71 -4.84 -14.38 -2.03
C THR A 71 -5.41 -15.74 -1.65
N HIS A 72 -5.30 -16.75 -2.51
CA HIS A 72 -5.71 -18.13 -2.21
C HIS A 72 -4.67 -18.94 -1.42
N VAL A 73 -3.38 -18.73 -1.71
CA VAL A 73 -2.27 -19.51 -1.12
C VAL A 73 -1.80 -18.91 0.20
N LEU A 74 -1.78 -17.57 0.31
CA LEU A 74 -1.39 -16.91 1.54
C LEU A 74 -2.60 -16.86 2.50
N PRO A 75 -2.47 -17.43 3.71
CA PRO A 75 -3.54 -17.32 4.69
C PRO A 75 -3.75 -15.86 5.06
N SER A 76 -5.01 -15.44 5.19
CA SER A 76 -5.33 -14.15 5.77
C SER A 76 -4.83 -14.10 7.22
N SER A 77 -4.09 -13.04 7.54
CA SER A 77 -3.74 -12.76 8.93
C SER A 77 -4.99 -12.25 9.63
N VAL A 78 -5.59 -13.06 10.49
CA VAL A 78 -6.68 -12.60 11.34
C VAL A 78 -6.09 -11.62 12.34
N LEU A 79 -6.53 -10.36 12.29
CA LEU A 79 -6.19 -9.38 13.30
C LEU A 79 -6.99 -9.71 14.57
N PRO A 80 -6.34 -10.11 15.69
CA PRO A 80 -7.05 -10.44 16.91
C PRO A 80 -7.86 -9.22 17.40
N LYS A 81 -9.14 -9.43 17.73
CA LYS A 81 -9.92 -8.38 18.40
C LYS A 81 -9.49 -8.31 19.85
N MET A 82 -9.18 -7.12 20.32
CA MET A 82 -8.98 -6.84 21.74
C MET A 82 -10.32 -6.46 22.36
N ASP A 83 -10.61 -6.97 23.54
CA ASP A 83 -11.81 -6.60 24.30
C ASP A 83 -11.45 -5.46 25.27
N PHE A 84 -11.80 -4.24 24.87
CA PHE A 84 -11.72 -3.03 25.70
C PHE A 84 -13.11 -2.40 25.82
N SER A 85 -14.16 -3.22 25.90
CA SER A 85 -15.55 -2.77 26.02
C SER A 85 -15.83 -1.97 27.29
N GLU A 86 -15.06 -2.21 28.35
CA GLU A 86 -15.12 -1.46 29.62
C GLU A 86 -14.11 -0.28 29.67
N GLY A 87 -13.44 0.01 28.55
CA GLY A 87 -12.36 0.99 28.46
C GLY A 87 -10.96 0.36 28.43
N ILE A 88 -9.95 1.20 28.22
CA ILE A 88 -8.55 0.79 28.14
C ILE A 88 -7.98 0.66 29.55
N PRO A 89 -7.33 -0.45 29.95
CA PRO A 89 -6.71 -0.56 31.27
C PRO A 89 -5.41 0.27 31.35
N PRO A 90 -4.95 0.65 32.56
CA PRO A 90 -3.72 1.42 32.76
C PRO A 90 -2.47 0.75 32.14
N ASP A 91 -2.42 -0.58 32.12
CA ASP A 91 -1.30 -1.34 31.55
C ASP A 91 -1.28 -1.32 30.00
N CYS A 92 -2.31 -0.76 29.37
CA CYS A 92 -2.48 -0.69 27.91
C CYS A 92 -2.67 0.74 27.41
N HIS A 93 -2.04 1.74 28.05
CA HIS A 93 -2.02 3.12 27.56
C HIS A 93 -1.80 3.20 26.05
N THR A 94 -2.77 3.79 25.35
CA THR A 94 -2.84 3.80 23.90
C THR A 94 -2.73 5.22 23.38
N MET A 95 -1.97 5.40 22.31
CA MET A 95 -1.88 6.66 21.59
C MET A 95 -2.20 6.43 20.11
N VAL A 96 -3.18 7.17 19.60
CA VAL A 96 -3.50 7.23 18.17
C VAL A 96 -2.67 8.34 17.56
N VAL A 97 -1.81 7.97 16.61
CA VAL A 97 -0.93 8.90 15.90
C VAL A 97 -1.45 9.10 14.48
N VAL A 98 -1.78 10.33 14.13
CA VAL A 98 -2.22 10.71 12.77
C VAL A 98 -1.03 11.33 12.04
N PRO A 99 -0.47 10.68 11.00
CA PRO A 99 0.58 11.28 10.19
C PRO A 99 -0.01 12.32 9.23
N SER A 100 0.60 13.50 9.15
CA SER A 100 0.19 14.57 8.21
C SER A 100 1.35 15.48 7.82
N LEU A 101 1.19 16.24 6.74
CA LEU A 101 2.13 17.31 6.38
C LEU A 101 1.56 18.68 6.76
N LEU A 102 2.42 19.59 7.20
CA LEU A 102 2.06 20.99 7.44
C LEU A 102 2.26 21.75 6.13
N THR A 103 1.20 21.87 5.33
CA THR A 103 1.31 22.62 4.06
C THR A 103 0.88 24.07 4.20
N ASN A 104 -0.18 24.35 4.96
CA ASN A 104 -0.71 25.70 5.13
C ASN A 104 -1.57 25.83 6.40
N THR A 105 -1.79 27.08 6.83
CA THR A 105 -2.59 27.41 8.02
C THR A 105 -3.98 26.76 8.07
N GLN A 106 -4.69 26.69 6.94
CA GLN A 106 -6.07 26.17 6.93
C GLN A 106 -6.09 24.65 7.17
N GLU A 107 -5.11 23.95 6.61
CA GLU A 107 -4.93 22.52 6.85
C GLU A 107 -4.56 22.24 8.31
N ILE A 108 -3.70 23.07 8.92
CA ILE A 108 -3.34 22.94 10.33
C ILE A 108 -4.57 23.07 11.22
N GLU A 109 -5.37 24.11 11.02
CA GLU A 109 -6.62 24.31 11.78
C GLU A 109 -7.56 23.12 11.63
N PHE A 110 -7.72 22.62 10.40
CA PHE A 110 -8.53 21.44 10.13
C PHE A 110 -8.00 20.19 10.87
N LEU A 111 -6.69 19.94 10.84
CA LEU A 111 -6.06 18.80 11.51
C LEU A 111 -6.23 18.88 13.03
N LEU A 112 -6.05 20.06 13.62
CA LEU A 112 -6.27 20.28 15.05
C LEU A 112 -7.74 20.05 15.43
N GLN A 113 -8.67 20.56 14.63
CA GLN A 113 -10.11 20.33 14.83
C GLN A 113 -10.47 18.85 14.75
N GLN A 114 -9.92 18.11 13.78
CA GLN A 114 -10.14 16.67 13.69
C GLN A 114 -9.57 15.93 14.91
N LEU A 115 -8.38 16.31 15.36
CA LEU A 115 -7.76 15.73 16.55
C LEU A 115 -8.62 15.95 17.80
N GLU A 116 -9.17 17.15 17.96
CA GLU A 116 -10.09 17.49 19.04
C GLU A 116 -11.39 16.68 18.95
N LEU A 117 -12.00 16.57 17.77
CA LEU A 117 -13.21 15.76 17.58
C LEU A 117 -12.95 14.28 17.90
N HIS A 118 -11.80 13.74 17.53
CA HIS A 118 -11.43 12.37 17.87
C HIS A 118 -11.23 12.17 19.37
N TYR A 119 -10.58 13.12 20.04
CA TYR A 119 -10.42 13.10 21.49
C TYR A 119 -11.77 13.18 22.22
N LEU A 120 -12.64 14.12 21.86
CA LEU A 120 -13.95 14.29 22.48
C LEU A 120 -14.90 13.12 22.16
N GLY A 121 -14.83 12.56 20.95
CA GLY A 121 -15.63 11.41 20.53
C GLY A 121 -15.21 10.09 21.18
N ASN A 122 -13.98 9.99 21.70
CA ASN A 122 -13.42 8.78 22.31
C ASN A 122 -12.83 9.10 23.69
N ALA A 123 -13.70 9.53 24.60
CA ALA A 123 -13.30 9.89 25.95
C ALA A 123 -12.91 8.65 26.78
N ASP A 124 -11.62 8.31 26.79
CA ASP A 124 -11.01 7.31 27.68
C ASP A 124 -9.74 7.92 28.31
N PRO A 125 -9.54 7.82 29.64
CA PRO A 125 -8.40 8.45 30.33
C PRO A 125 -7.04 7.91 29.92
N HIS A 126 -6.99 6.71 29.33
CA HIS A 126 -5.78 6.05 28.88
C HIS A 126 -5.61 6.09 27.36
N LEU A 127 -6.50 6.79 26.64
CA LEU A 127 -6.41 7.06 25.21
C LEU A 127 -5.91 8.48 24.95
N ARG A 128 -4.86 8.61 24.13
CA ARG A 128 -4.34 9.90 23.68
C ARG A 128 -4.34 9.98 22.17
N PHE A 129 -4.38 11.20 21.66
CA PHE A 129 -4.26 11.50 20.25
C PHE A 129 -3.05 12.40 20.04
N ALA A 130 -2.30 12.15 18.97
CA ALA A 130 -1.15 12.95 18.59
C ALA A 130 -1.09 13.10 17.07
N LEU A 131 -0.57 14.23 16.63
CA LEU A 131 -0.26 14.49 15.23
C LEU A 131 1.25 14.25 15.03
N LEU A 132 1.60 13.43 14.04
CA LEU A 132 2.99 13.25 13.60
C LEU A 132 3.19 14.00 12.31
N THR A 133 3.93 15.11 12.37
CA THR A 133 3.98 16.09 11.28
C THR A 133 5.36 16.25 10.68
N ASP A 134 5.38 16.55 9.38
CA ASP A 134 6.55 17.03 8.64
C ASP A 134 6.14 18.21 7.73
N PHE A 135 7.10 18.94 7.16
CA PHE A 135 6.82 19.97 6.17
C PHE A 135 6.62 19.37 4.77
N ALA A 136 6.02 20.15 3.86
CA ALA A 136 5.96 19.77 2.46
C ALA A 136 7.35 19.80 1.81
N ASP A 137 7.49 19.14 0.67
CA ASP A 137 8.73 19.18 -0.11
C ASP A 137 9.11 20.63 -0.46
N ALA A 138 10.32 21.04 -0.09
CA ALA A 138 10.84 22.39 -0.27
C ALA A 138 12.20 22.38 -1.00
N PRO A 139 12.52 23.44 -1.78
CA PRO A 139 13.81 23.57 -2.46
C PRO A 139 14.98 23.85 -1.51
N GLU A 140 14.71 24.35 -0.31
CA GLU A 140 15.69 24.68 0.73
C GLU A 140 15.31 24.01 2.05
N GLU A 141 16.29 23.82 2.94
CA GLU A 141 16.08 23.17 4.25
C GLU A 141 15.15 23.97 5.18
N HIS A 142 15.13 25.30 5.04
CA HIS A 142 14.27 26.19 5.83
C HIS A 142 13.58 27.16 4.90
N MET A 143 12.26 27.07 4.80
CA MET A 143 11.45 28.03 4.08
C MET A 143 10.97 29.12 5.05
N PRO A 144 10.80 30.38 4.59
CA PRO A 144 10.30 31.47 5.44
C PRO A 144 8.92 31.21 6.07
N GLU A 145 8.17 30.26 5.54
CA GLU A 145 6.81 29.93 5.96
C GLU A 145 6.78 28.92 7.12
N ASP A 146 7.85 28.15 7.30
CA ASP A 146 7.92 26.98 8.18
C ASP A 146 7.73 27.38 9.65
N ASP A 147 8.39 28.46 10.07
CA ASP A 147 8.28 29.00 11.43
C ASP A 147 6.83 29.36 11.76
N ARG A 148 6.10 29.95 10.80
CA ARG A 148 4.69 30.32 10.98
C ARG A 148 3.80 29.09 11.10
N LEU A 149 4.07 28.05 10.31
CA LEU A 149 3.32 26.80 10.36
C LEU A 149 3.53 26.07 11.69
N VAL A 150 4.77 26.04 12.20
CA VAL A 150 5.09 25.45 13.51
C VAL A 150 4.43 26.23 14.65
N GLU A 151 4.48 27.56 14.61
CA GLU A 151 3.81 28.39 15.63
C GLU A 151 2.31 28.15 15.67
N GLN A 152 1.67 27.95 14.51
CA GLN A 152 0.24 27.64 14.44
C GLN A 152 -0.07 26.25 14.98
N ALA A 153 0.73 25.24 14.63
CA ALA A 153 0.52 23.87 15.10
C ALA A 153 0.76 23.69 16.62
N ARG A 154 1.43 24.65 17.27
CA ARG A 154 1.67 24.65 18.73
C ARG A 154 0.53 25.25 19.56
N ARG A 155 -0.43 25.92 18.93
CA ARG A 155 -1.56 26.54 19.63
C ARG A 155 -2.59 25.49 20.04
#